data_AF-A0A6P0NHT1-F1
#
_entry.id   AF-A0A6P0NHT1-F1
#
_cell.length_a   1.000
_cell.length_b   1.000
_cell.length_c   1.000
_cell.angle_alpha   90.00
_cell.angle_beta   90.00
_cell.angle_gamma   90.00
#
_symmetry.space_group_name_H-M   'P 1'
#
loop_
_entity.id
_entity.type
_entity.pdbx_description
1 polymer ?
#
loop_
_entity_poly.entity_id
_entity_poly.type
_entity_poly.pdbx_seq_one_letter_code
_entity_poly.pdbx_strand_id
1 'polypeptide(L)'
;MILPERFGDFRLIHTRFSRWSRSGVWERVFHALAEDADNEYAMIDATILRPHQHSAGAAYSSAEQENIGRSKGGLSTKIHGVVDALGNPTRFF
;
A
#
# COMPACT_ATOMS: atom_id res chain seq x y z
N MET A 1 -3.72 -1.29 16.93
CA MET A 1 -3.93 -2.48 16.08
C MET A 1 -3.51 -3.70 16.87
N ILE A 2 -4.36 -4.72 16.99
CA ILE A 2 -4.04 -5.98 17.68
C ILE A 2 -3.76 -7.02 16.61
N LEU A 3 -2.58 -7.65 16.66
CA LEU A 3 -2.21 -8.73 15.77
C LEU A 3 -2.44 -10.07 16.48
N PRO A 4 -3.09 -11.07 15.85
CA PRO A 4 -3.26 -12.38 16.47
C PRO A 4 -1.93 -13.00 16.90
N GLU A 5 -1.90 -13.62 18.08
CA GLU A 5 -0.68 -14.14 18.72
C GLU A 5 0.10 -15.12 17.83
N ARG A 6 -0.60 -15.89 16.98
CA ARG A 6 0.01 -16.81 16.00
C ARG A 6 1.01 -16.14 15.04
N PHE A 7 0.93 -14.83 14.85
CA PHE A 7 1.85 -14.09 13.99
C PHE A 7 3.08 -13.57 14.75
N GLY A 8 3.08 -13.61 16.10
CA GLY A 8 4.19 -13.16 16.94
C GLY A 8 4.12 -11.67 17.32
N ASP A 9 5.25 -11.13 17.78
CA ASP A 9 5.32 -9.76 18.29
C ASP A 9 5.08 -8.74 17.15
N PHE A 10 3.99 -7.99 17.30
CA PHE A 10 3.60 -6.91 16.40
C PHE A 10 4.73 -5.90 16.15
N ARG A 11 5.56 -5.58 17.16
CA ARG A 11 6.67 -4.63 17.02
C ARG A 11 7.68 -5.13 16.01
N LEU A 12 8.05 -6.41 16.08
CA LEU A 12 9.02 -7.01 15.16
C LEU A 12 8.47 -7.05 13.73
N ILE A 13 7.20 -7.42 13.58
CA ILE A 13 6.53 -7.44 12.28
C ILE A 13 6.46 -6.04 11.68
N HIS A 14 6.00 -5.06 12.47
CA HIS A 14 5.92 -3.68 12.03
C HIS A 14 7.31 -3.14 11.64
N THR A 15 8.34 -3.38 12.47
CA THR A 15 9.72 -2.96 12.14
C THR A 15 10.22 -3.60 10.85
N ARG A 16 9.97 -4.90 10.63
CA ARG A 16 10.35 -5.57 9.39
C ARG A 16 9.61 -4.99 8.19
N PHE A 17 8.29 -4.83 8.32
CA PHE A 17 7.44 -4.23 7.29
C PHE A 17 7.96 -2.86 6.89
N SER A 18 8.18 -1.94 7.85
CA SER A 18 8.68 -0.60 7.56
C SER A 18 10.08 -0.59 6.97
N ARG A 19 10.97 -1.50 7.39
CA ARG A 19 12.32 -1.64 6.80
C ARG A 19 12.23 -2.07 5.34
N TRP A 20 11.38 -3.05 5.03
CA TRP A 20 11.15 -3.55 3.68
C TRP A 20 10.50 -2.50 2.77
N SER A 21 9.57 -1.70 3.29
CA SER A 21 9.01 -0.55 2.57
C SER A 21 10.09 0.46 2.21
N ARG A 22 10.95 0.82 3.17
CA ARG A 22 12.03 1.79 2.93
C ARG A 22 13.14 1.28 2.01
N SER A 23 13.40 -0.02 1.97
CA SER A 23 14.44 -0.62 1.13
C SER A 23 13.94 -1.16 -0.22
N GLY A 24 12.68 -0.90 -0.56
CA GLY A 24 12.05 -1.32 -1.82
C GLY A 24 11.87 -2.84 -1.95
N VAL A 25 11.90 -3.60 -0.85
CA VAL A 25 11.67 -5.06 -0.91
C VAL A 25 10.26 -5.36 -1.40
N TRP A 26 9.25 -4.61 -0.92
CA TRP A 26 7.87 -4.81 -1.36
C TRP A 26 7.69 -4.53 -2.85
N GLU A 27 8.36 -3.51 -3.37
CA GLU A 27 8.36 -3.20 -4.81
C GLU A 27 8.97 -4.34 -5.63
N ARG A 28 10.09 -4.93 -5.17
CA ARG A 28 10.69 -6.10 -5.84
C ARG A 28 9.81 -7.34 -5.80
N VAL A 29 9.19 -7.62 -4.64
CA VAL A 29 8.23 -8.74 -4.52
C VAL A 29 7.05 -8.52 -5.46
N PHE A 30 6.53 -7.29 -5.52
CA PHE A 30 5.45 -6.94 -6.42
C PHE A 30 5.83 -7.13 -7.89
N HIS A 31 6.99 -6.63 -8.32
CA HIS A 31 7.46 -6.82 -9.69
C HIS A 31 7.61 -8.30 -10.06
N ALA A 32 8.18 -9.12 -9.17
CA ALA A 32 8.30 -10.55 -9.42
C ALA A 32 6.93 -11.25 -9.56
N LEU A 33 5.90 -10.80 -8.84
CA LEU A 33 4.54 -11.33 -8.98
C LEU A 33 3.85 -10.82 -10.26
N ALA A 34 4.19 -9.62 -10.72
CA ALA A 34 3.64 -9.01 -11.93
C ALA A 34 4.27 -9.55 -13.23
N GLU A 35 5.38 -10.29 -13.17
CA GLU A 35 6.02 -10.88 -14.36
C GLU A 35 5.14 -11.91 -15.07
N ASP A 36 4.30 -12.63 -14.32
CA ASP A 36 3.37 -13.64 -14.84
C ASP A 36 1.98 -13.06 -15.19
N ALA A 37 1.89 -11.73 -15.31
CA ALA A 37 0.64 -11.06 -15.59
C ALA A 37 0.16 -11.34 -17.02
N ASP A 38 -1.14 -11.56 -17.16
CA ASP A 38 -1.79 -11.76 -18.45
C ASP A 38 -1.95 -10.42 -19.19
N ASN A 39 -0.91 -10.06 -19.94
CA ASN A 39 -0.81 -8.76 -20.60
C ASN A 39 -1.66 -8.64 -21.88
N GLU A 40 -2.59 -9.57 -22.15
CA GLU A 40 -3.50 -9.45 -23.30
C GLU A 40 -4.36 -8.18 -23.21
N TYR A 41 -4.69 -7.75 -21.98
CA TYR A 41 -5.35 -6.47 -21.70
C TYR A 41 -4.77 -5.79 -20.45
N ALA A 42 -4.51 -4.48 -20.56
CA ALA A 42 -4.13 -3.63 -19.45
C ALA A 42 -5.21 -2.58 -19.19
N MET A 43 -5.67 -2.48 -17.95
CA MET A 43 -6.67 -1.47 -17.52
C MET A 43 -6.08 -0.57 -16.45
N ILE A 44 -6.65 0.63 -16.29
CA ILE A 44 -6.30 1.53 -15.18
C ILE A 44 -7.41 1.44 -14.14
N ASP A 45 -7.04 1.06 -12.92
CA ASP A 45 -7.94 1.09 -11.77
C ASP A 45 -7.38 1.97 -10.64
N ALA A 46 -8.26 2.40 -9.73
CA ALA A 46 -7.88 3.15 -8.55
C ALA A 46 -8.64 2.66 -7.32
N THR A 47 -7.89 2.24 -6.29
CA THR A 47 -8.45 1.83 -5.01
C THR A 47 -8.31 2.94 -3.98
N ILE A 48 -9.38 3.18 -3.22
CA ILE A 48 -9.41 4.15 -2.11
C ILE A 48 -9.23 3.40 -0.80
N LEU A 49 -8.21 3.77 -0.04
CA LEU A 49 -7.92 3.24 1.29
C LEU A 49 -8.30 4.27 2.35
N ARG A 50 -9.02 3.84 3.40
CA ARG A 50 -9.25 4.68 4.57
C ARG A 50 -8.13 4.46 5.60
N PRO A 51 -7.37 5.51 5.97
CA PRO A 51 -6.36 5.41 7.00
C PRO A 51 -7.00 5.09 8.36
N HIS A 52 -6.22 4.47 9.24
CA HIS A 52 -6.61 4.30 10.63
C HIS A 52 -6.74 5.69 11.29
N GLN A 53 -7.59 5.81 12.30
CA GLN A 53 -7.83 7.09 13.01
C GLN A 53 -6.58 7.74 13.63
N HIS A 54 -5.45 7.02 13.69
CA HIS A 54 -4.17 7.49 14.22
C HIS A 54 -3.04 7.45 13.17
N SER A 55 -3.38 7.38 11.89
CA SER A 55 -2.39 7.29 10.80
C SER A 55 -1.79 8.63 10.38
N ALA A 56 -2.40 9.76 10.78
CA ALA A 56 -1.95 11.10 10.42
C ALA A 56 -1.29 11.81 11.61
N GLY A 57 -0.42 12.78 11.31
CA GLY A 57 0.27 13.61 12.30
C GLY A 57 1.52 12.95 12.90
N ALA A 58 2.31 12.24 12.09
CA ALA A 58 3.59 11.73 12.56
C ALA A 58 4.54 12.89 12.92
N ALA A 59 5.42 12.68 13.90
CA ALA A 59 6.37 13.71 14.27
C ALA A 59 7.31 13.97 13.08
N TYR A 60 7.48 15.25 12.72
CA TYR A 60 8.33 15.70 11.61
C TYR A 60 7.88 15.24 10.21
N SER A 61 6.61 14.87 10.00
CA SER A 61 6.02 14.68 8.68
C SER A 61 5.25 15.92 8.20
N SER A 62 5.18 16.10 6.89
CA SER A 62 4.25 17.02 6.23
C SER A 62 2.99 16.28 5.77
N ALA A 63 1.90 17.03 5.54
CA ALA A 63 0.68 16.46 4.97
C ALA A 63 0.90 15.78 3.61
N GLU A 64 1.86 16.27 2.82
CA GLU A 64 2.26 15.66 1.54
C GLU A 64 2.97 14.32 1.76
N GLN A 65 3.86 14.23 2.75
CA GLN A 65 4.58 12.98 3.07
C GLN A 65 3.64 11.89 3.61
N GLU A 66 2.53 12.27 4.22
CA GLU A 66 1.54 11.32 4.75
C GLU A 66 0.65 10.71 3.66
N ASN A 67 0.58 11.32 2.47
CA ASN A 67 -0.25 10.86 1.35
C ASN A 67 -1.73 10.64 1.73
N ILE A 68 -2.25 11.41 2.68
CA ILE A 68 -3.65 11.36 3.14
C ILE A 68 -4.36 12.64 2.70
N GLY A 69 -5.36 12.48 1.83
CA GLY A 69 -6.23 13.57 1.37
C GLY A 69 -7.59 13.57 2.08
N ARG A 70 -8.33 14.67 1.93
CA ARG A 70 -9.72 14.80 2.41
C ARG A 70 -10.70 14.58 1.26
N SER A 71 -11.66 13.68 1.47
CA SER A 71 -12.78 13.42 0.54
C SER A 71 -14.12 13.64 1.26
N LYS A 72 -15.24 13.49 0.54
CA LYS A 72 -16.58 13.51 1.15
C LYS A 72 -16.79 12.39 2.18
N GLY A 73 -16.04 11.29 2.08
CA GLY A 73 -16.08 10.15 3.01
C GLY A 73 -15.11 10.25 4.20
N GLY A 74 -14.46 11.41 4.36
CA GLY A 74 -13.42 11.61 5.37
C GLY A 74 -12.01 11.53 4.79
N LEU A 75 -11.03 11.30 5.67
CA LEU A 75 -9.62 11.14 5.29
C LEU A 75 -9.43 9.83 4.50
N SER A 76 -8.63 9.88 3.45
CA SER A 76 -8.39 8.76 2.54
C SER A 76 -7.09 8.90 1.75
N THR A 77 -6.50 7.79 1.36
CA THR A 77 -5.45 7.71 0.33
C THR A 77 -6.04 7.03 -0.91
N LYS A 78 -5.62 7.45 -2.10
CA LYS A 78 -5.98 6.78 -3.36
C LYS A 78 -4.71 6.22 -4.00
N ILE A 79 -4.75 4.94 -4.36
CA ILE A 79 -3.68 4.27 -5.08
C ILE A 79 -4.19 4.03 -6.50
N HIS A 80 -3.44 4.49 -7.49
CA HIS A 80 -3.72 4.20 -8.89
C HIS A 80 -2.80 3.08 -9.37
N GLY A 81 -3.34 2.19 -10.19
CA GLY A 81 -2.56 1.10 -10.75
C GLY A 81 -3.02 0.67 -12.13
N VAL A 82 -2.09 0.04 -12.84
CA VAL A 82 -2.40 -0.76 -14.02
C VAL A 82 -2.73 -2.17 -13.54
N VAL A 83 -3.75 -2.78 -14.10
CA VAL A 83 -4.19 -4.14 -13.80
C VAL A 83 -4.28 -4.97 -15.09
N ASP A 84 -4.01 -6.27 -14.97
CA ASP A 84 -4.17 -7.24 -16.05
C ASP A 84 -5.65 -7.60 -16.28
N ALA A 85 -5.92 -8.49 -17.25
CA ALA A 85 -7.27 -8.94 -17.58
C ALA A 85 -8.00 -9.67 -16.43
N LEU A 86 -7.26 -10.21 -15.45
CA LEU A 86 -7.78 -10.91 -14.28
C LEU A 86 -7.95 -9.97 -13.07
N GLY A 87 -7.56 -8.70 -13.22
CA GLY A 87 -7.62 -7.69 -12.17
C GLY A 87 -6.41 -7.70 -11.22
N ASN A 88 -5.33 -8.41 -11.56
CA ASN A 88 -4.10 -8.38 -10.77
C ASN A 88 -3.33 -7.08 -11.07
N PRO A 89 -2.87 -6.35 -10.04
CA PRO A 89 -2.09 -5.14 -10.27
C PRO A 89 -0.72 -5.47 -10.85
N THR A 90 -0.33 -4.76 -11.91
CA THR A 90 0.95 -4.89 -12.61
C THR A 90 1.88 -3.70 -12.40
N ARG A 91 1.32 -2.52 -12.07
CA ARG A 91 2.09 -1.29 -11.79
C ARG A 91 1.29 -0.31 -10.94
N PHE A 92 1.97 0.50 -10.11
CA PHE A 92 1.37 1.64 -9.38
C PHE A 92 2.00 2.97 -9.79
N PHE A 93 1.28 4.07 -9.58
CA PHE A 93 1.73 5.45 -9.82
C PHE A 93 1.04 6.45 -8.90
#